data_AF-T2SBX1-F1
#
_entry.id   AF-T2SBX1-F1
#
_cell.length_a   1.000
_cell.length_b   1.000
_cell.length_c   1.000
_cell.angle_alpha   90.00
_cell.angle_beta   90.00
_cell.angle_gamma   90.00
#
_symmetry.space_group_name_H-M   'P 1'
#
loop_
_entity.id
_entity.type
_entity.pdbx_description
1 polymer ?
#
loop_
_entity_poly.entity_id
_entity_poly.type
_entity_poly.pdbx_seq_one_letter_code
_entity_poly.pdbx_strand_id
1 'polypeptide(L)' 'MVVCDDFSHNLYPTPLKASHTDNTYIGRLRKDLFDKKTLHGFCVADQLRVGAATNALKIAMHYIKNA' A
#
# COMPACT_ATOMS: atom_id res chain seq x y z
N MET A 1 3.26 2.78 -4.30
CA MET A 1 3.25 1.84 -3.16
C MET A 1 4.58 1.94 -2.47
N VAL A 2 4.61 1.88 -1.14
CA VAL A 2 5.82 2.06 -0.32
C VAL A 2 6.01 0.83 0.56
N VAL A 3 7.21 0.23 0.52
CA VAL A 3 7.56 -0.88 1.41
C VAL A 3 7.95 -0.31 2.79
N CYS A 4 7.31 -0.81 3.84
CA CYS A 4 7.55 -0.47 5.23
C CYS A 4 7.72 -1.78 6.00
N ASP A 5 8.93 -2.34 5.97
CA ASP A 5 9.21 -3.67 6.53
C ASP A 5 10.60 -3.72 7.16
N ASP A 6 10.76 -3.01 8.28
CA ASP A 6 12.01 -3.02 9.05
C ASP A 6 11.71 -3.45 10.50
N PHE A 7 11.99 -4.72 10.77
CA PHE A 7 11.75 -5.36 12.06
C PHE A 7 12.67 -4.84 13.16
N SER A 8 13.90 -4.41 12.81
CA SER A 8 14.87 -3.91 13.80
C SER A 8 14.42 -2.61 14.45
N HIS A 9 13.66 -1.81 13.70
CA HIS A 9 13.08 -0.55 14.16
C HIS A 9 11.56 -0.61 14.39
N ASN A 10 10.95 -1.81 14.43
CA ASN A 10 9.51 -2.01 14.57
C ASN A 10 8.66 -1.22 13.54
N LEU A 11 9.19 -1.05 12.33
CA LEU A 11 8.50 -0.35 11.25
C LEU A 11 7.66 -1.33 10.43
N TYR A 12 6.35 -1.21 10.57
CA TYR A 12 5.36 -1.90 9.76
C TYR A 12 4.21 -0.94 9.40
N PRO A 13 3.37 -1.27 8.40
CA PRO A 13 2.26 -0.41 8.02
C PRO A 13 1.27 -0.25 9.17
N THR A 14 0.87 0.99 9.45
CA THR A 14 -0.15 1.30 10.46
C THR A 14 -1.16 2.29 9.88
N PRO A 15 -2.44 2.27 10.34
CA PRO A 15 -3.44 3.23 9.89
C PRO A 15 -3.00 4.68 10.11
N LEU A 16 -2.45 4.99 11.29
CA LEU A 16 -1.99 6.33 11.62
C LEU A 16 -0.94 6.86 10.65
N LYS A 17 -0.01 6.01 10.19
CA LYS A 17 1.01 6.39 9.20
C LYS A 17 0.44 6.55 7.78
N ALA A 18 -0.62 5.80 7.46
CA ALA A 18 -1.23 5.83 6.13
C ALA A 18 -2.26 6.96 5.97
N SER A 19 -2.93 7.35 7.05
CA SER A 19 -3.92 8.43 7.09
C SER A 19 -3.36 9.71 6.50
N HIS A 20 -4.20 10.40 5.73
CA HIS A 20 -3.88 11.65 5.06
C HIS A 20 -2.68 11.57 4.10
N THR A 21 -2.33 10.38 3.60
CA THR A 21 -1.31 10.22 2.54
C THR A 21 -1.94 9.70 1.24
N ASP A 22 -1.27 9.92 0.11
CA ASP A 22 -1.65 9.35 -1.19
C ASP A 22 -0.98 8.00 -1.48
N ASN A 23 -0.33 7.41 -0.46
CA ASN A 23 0.47 6.22 -0.57
C ASN A 23 -0.25 5.00 0.01
N THR A 24 -0.06 3.86 -0.65
CA THR A 24 -0.32 2.54 -0.06
C THR A 24 0.97 2.01 0.54
N TYR A 25 0.91 1.58 1.79
CA TYR A 25 2.03 0.97 2.52
C TYR A 25 1.85 -0.54 2.57
N ILE A 26 2.94 -1.29 2.37
CA ILE A 26 2.97 -2.75 2.48
C ILE A 26 4.16 -3.18 3.35
N GLY A 27 3.98 -4.23 4.15
CA GLY A 27 5.03 -4.80 4.97
C GLY A 27 4.61 -6.15 5.54
N ARG A 28 5.35 -6.64 6.54
CA ARG A 28 5.19 -7.99 7.10
C ARG A 28 5.29 -9.08 6.03
N LEU A 29 6.12 -8.83 5.02
CA LEU A 29 6.30 -9.71 3.88
C LEU A 29 6.98 -10.99 4.33
N ARG A 30 6.34 -12.13 4.09
CA ARG A 30 6.88 -13.45 4.44
C ARG A 30 6.33 -14.52 3.54
N LYS A 31 7.15 -15.53 3.25
CA LYS A 31 6.70 -16.74 2.56
C LYS A 31 5.71 -17.49 3.45
N ASP A 32 4.76 -18.16 2.81
CA ASP A 32 3.89 -19.09 3.53
C ASP A 32 4.69 -20.27 4.11
N LEU A 33 4.16 -20.87 5.17
CA LEU A 33 4.80 -21.99 5.87
C LEU A 33 4.63 -23.32 5.11
N PHE A 34 3.62 -23.45 4.27
CA PHE A 34 3.23 -24.70 3.61
C PHE A 34 3.38 -24.63 2.09
N ASP A 35 3.12 -23.48 1.47
CA ASP A 35 3.22 -23.28 0.02
C ASP A 35 4.33 -22.30 -0.38
N LYS A 36 5.32 -22.82 -1.13
CA LYS A 36 6.44 -22.04 -1.64
C LYS A 36 6.04 -20.97 -2.67
N LYS A 37 4.83 -21.06 -3.24
CA LYS A 37 4.31 -20.09 -4.22
C LYS A 37 3.49 -18.97 -3.57
N THR A 38 3.23 -19.03 -2.26
CA THR A 38 2.41 -18.05 -1.55
C THR A 38 3.27 -17.03 -0.77
N LEU A 39 2.91 -15.76 -0.90
CA LEU A 39 3.52 -14.62 -0.18
C LEU A 39 2.45 -13.91 0.66
N HIS A 40 2.68 -13.81 1.96
CA HIS A 40 1.85 -13.02 2.88
C HIS A 40 2.36 -11.59 2.97
N GLY A 41 1.44 -10.64 3.08
CA GLY A 41 1.75 -9.22 3.32
C GLY A 41 0.60 -8.53 4.04
N PHE A 42 0.92 -7.42 4.69
CA PHE A 42 -0.05 -6.54 5.34
C PHE A 42 -0.06 -5.18 4.65
N CYS A 43 -1.21 -4.77 4.14
CA CYS A 43 -1.38 -3.55 3.35
C CYS A 43 -2.26 -2.54 4.10
N VAL A 44 -1.86 -1.27 4.10
CA VAL A 44 -2.61 -0.18 4.71
C VAL A 44 -2.56 1.05 3.81
N ALA A 45 -3.72 1.68 3.59
CA ALA A 45 -3.87 2.91 2.84
C ALA A 45 -5.02 3.74 3.42
N ASP A 46 -5.02 5.04 3.14
CA ASP A 46 -6.15 5.91 3.48
C ASP A 46 -7.36 5.62 2.57
N GLN A 47 -8.52 5.34 3.17
CA GLN A 47 -9.73 4.95 2.47
C GLN A 47 -10.41 6.10 1.71
N LEU A 48 -10.29 7.34 2.17
CA LEU A 48 -10.91 8.50 1.53
C LEU A 48 -10.04 9.03 0.38
N ARG A 49 -8.72 8.94 0.54
CA ARG A 49 -7.75 9.34 -0.49
C ARG A 49 -7.51 8.20 -1.48
N VAL A 50 -6.65 7.26 -1.11
CA VAL A 50 -6.23 6.17 -2.01
C VAL A 50 -7.41 5.25 -2.35
N GLY A 51 -8.33 5.03 -1.41
CA GLY A 51 -9.55 4.24 -1.65
C GLY A 51 -10.62 4.95 -2.50
N ALA A 52 -10.53 6.27 -2.70
CA ALA A 52 -11.51 7.02 -3.47
C ALA A 52 -10.90 8.17 -4.29
N ALA A 53 -10.69 9.35 -3.70
CA ALA A 53 -10.39 10.58 -4.44
C ALA A 53 -9.08 10.54 -5.24
N THR A 54 -8.00 10.07 -4.61
CA THR A 54 -6.66 9.97 -5.23
C THR A 54 -6.66 8.97 -6.38
N ASN A 55 -7.42 7.86 -6.26
CA ASN A 55 -7.52 6.89 -7.33
C ASN A 55 -8.30 7.42 -8.53
N ALA A 56 -9.41 8.13 -8.28
CA ALA A 56 -10.19 8.78 -9.35
C ALA A 56 -9.34 9.79 -10.13
N LEU A 57 -8.56 10.63 -9.43
CA LEU A 57 -7.66 11.58 -10.06
C LEU A 57 -6.56 10.88 -10.89
N LYS A 58 -5.97 9.79 -10.37
CA LYS A 58 -4.95 9.01 -11.11
C LYS A 58 -5.50 8.46 -12.42
N ILE A 59 -6.74 7.94 -12.41
CA ILE A 59 -7.42 7.44 -13.62
C ILE A 59 -7.65 8.59 -14.62
N ALA A 60 -8.20 9.71 -14.17
CA ALA A 60 -8.43 10.88 -15.03
C ALA A 60 -7.14 11.41 -15.66
N MET A 61 -6.07 11.53 -14.87
CA MET A 61 -4.74 11.95 -15.36
C MET A 61 -4.15 10.96 -16.35
N HIS A 62 -4.33 9.65 -16.13
CA HIS A 62 -3.89 8.64 -17.08
C HIS A 62 -4.66 8.74 -18.40
N TYR A 63 -5.98 8.97 -18.35
CA TYR A 63 -6.78 9.17 -19.56
C TYR A 63 -6.31 10.38 -20.37
N ILE A 64 -6.14 11.55 -19.73
CA ILE A 64 -5.67 12.77 -20.39
C ILE A 64 -4.28 12.60 -21.01
N LYS A 65 -3.38 11.84 -20.37
CA LYS A 65 -2.02 11.58 -20.91
C LYS A 65 -1.98 10.67 -22.13
N ASN A 66 -2.99 9.82 -22.32
CA ASN A 66 -3.05 8.84 -23.42
C ASN A 66 -4.14 9.15 -24.45
N ALA A 67 -4.82 10.29 -24.32
CA ALA A 67 -5.73 10.85 -25.30
C ALA A 67 -4.96 11.75 -26.27
#